data_AF-A0A7X8D5M0-F1
#
_entry.id   AF-A0A7X8D5M0-F1
#
_cell.length_a   1.000
_cell.length_b   1.000
_cell.length_c   1.000
_cell.angle_alpha   90.00
_cell.angle_beta   90.00
_cell.angle_gamma   90.00
#
_symmetry.space_group_name_H-M   'P 1'
#
loop_
_entity.id
_entity.type
_entity.pdbx_description
1 polymer ?
#
loop_
_entity_poly.entity_id
_entity_poly.type
_entity_poly.pdbx_seq_one_letter_code
_entity_poly.pdbx_strand_id
1 'polypeptide(L)'
;GVVGLLLAPFGGFAFNLAAITAALCLNPDAHPDPKKRYHAAVWAGLFYLSCGLGGAALIQFFLAMPKPFIAAIAGLALIGTISQSFGQAFSEPAHRESALFAFLATASGISLFNIGSAFWGLLCGLIVHHLFRSANTPT
;
A
#
# COMPACT_ATOMS: atom_id res chain seq x y z
N GLY A 1 -5.75 4.30 15.03
CA GLY A 1 -4.87 3.65 16.02
C GLY A 1 -4.41 4.66 17.06
N VAL A 2 -3.77 4.22 18.15
CA VAL A 2 -3.30 5.08 19.26
C VAL A 2 -2.44 6.26 18.78
N VAL A 3 -1.56 6.02 17.80
CA VAL A 3 -0.70 7.05 17.18
C VAL A 3 -1.53 8.19 16.57
N GLY A 4 -2.59 7.85 15.82
CA GLY A 4 -3.49 8.86 15.24
C GLY A 4 -4.30 9.63 16.29
N LEU A 5 -4.66 9.01 17.41
CA LEU A 5 -5.33 9.69 18.52
C LEU A 5 -4.42 10.75 19.17
N LEU A 6 -3.14 10.39 19.38
CA LEU A 6 -2.15 11.28 19.97
C LEU A 6 -1.74 12.42 19.03
N LEU A 7 -1.67 12.14 17.73
CA LEU A 7 -1.26 13.12 16.71
C LEU A 7 -2.43 13.89 16.07
N ALA A 8 -3.69 13.52 16.36
CA ALA A 8 -4.88 14.23 15.91
C ALA A 8 -4.82 15.77 16.14
N PRO A 9 -4.45 16.29 17.32
CA PRO A 9 -4.38 17.75 17.53
C PRO A 9 -3.28 18.43 16.70
N PHE A 10 -2.30 17.68 16.21
CA PHE A 10 -1.22 18.17 15.35
C PHE A 10 -1.54 18.02 13.85
N GLY A 11 -2.79 17.71 13.49
CA GLY A 11 -3.20 17.47 12.10
C GLY A 11 -2.94 16.05 11.59
N GLY A 12 -2.46 15.16 12.46
CA GLY A 12 -2.18 13.75 12.16
C GLY A 12 -3.41 12.84 12.25
N PHE A 13 -4.57 13.26 11.74
CA PHE A 13 -5.81 12.47 11.82
C PHE A 13 -5.83 11.29 10.83
N ALA A 14 -4.96 11.28 9.82
CA ALA A 14 -4.96 10.31 8.73
C ALA A 14 -3.75 9.35 8.73
N PHE A 15 -3.28 8.89 9.91
CA PHE A 15 -2.24 7.86 9.95
C PHE A 15 -2.77 6.48 9.54
N ASN A 16 -2.13 5.87 8.55
CA ASN A 16 -2.38 4.51 8.09
C ASN A 16 -1.09 3.67 8.08
N LEU A 17 -1.23 2.36 7.92
CA LEU A 17 -0.10 1.45 7.83
C LEU A 17 0.54 1.59 6.44
N ALA A 18 1.79 2.04 6.39
CA ALA A 18 2.55 2.14 5.15
C ALA A 18 3.00 0.75 4.68
N ALA A 19 2.08 -0.02 4.09
CA ALA A 19 2.30 -1.42 3.70
C ALA A 19 3.49 -1.58 2.74
N ILE A 20 3.68 -0.62 1.83
CA ILE A 20 4.76 -0.63 0.84
C ILE A 20 6.11 -0.42 1.52
N THR A 21 6.24 0.63 2.32
CA THR A 21 7.45 0.92 3.09
C THR A 21 7.77 -0.23 4.04
N ALA A 22 6.76 -0.80 4.71
CA ALA A 22 6.94 -1.96 5.57
C ALA A 22 7.46 -3.17 4.79
N ALA A 23 6.89 -3.48 3.62
CA ALA A 23 7.35 -4.58 2.78
C ALA A 23 8.81 -4.40 2.31
N LEU A 24 9.22 -3.16 2.01
CA LEU A 24 10.61 -2.82 1.66
C LEU A 24 11.55 -3.01 2.86
N CYS A 25 11.21 -2.47 4.03
CA CYS A 25 12.04 -2.58 5.22
C CYS A 25 12.12 -4.02 5.79
N LEU A 26 11.14 -4.86 5.48
CA LEU A 26 11.09 -6.26 5.90
C LEU A 26 11.75 -7.23 4.90
N ASN A 27 12.26 -6.72 3.77
CA ASN A 27 12.98 -7.52 2.78
C ASN A 27 14.24 -8.16 3.41
N PRO A 28 14.56 -9.43 3.10
CA PRO A 28 15.84 -10.07 3.41
C PRO A 28 17.09 -9.22 3.12
N ASP A 29 17.05 -8.38 2.09
CA ASP A 29 18.12 -7.46 1.71
C ASP A 29 18.40 -6.37 2.76
N ALA A 30 17.39 -6.01 3.58
CA ALA A 30 17.52 -4.98 4.61
C ALA A 30 18.35 -5.47 5.80
N HIS A 31 18.17 -6.72 6.21
CA HIS A 31 19.03 -7.39 7.17
C HIS A 31 18.78 -8.92 7.13
N PRO A 32 19.83 -9.77 7.14
CA PRO A 32 19.67 -11.23 7.10
C PRO A 32 18.91 -11.76 8.32
N ASP A 33 19.17 -11.21 9.51
CA ASP A 33 18.39 -11.51 10.73
C ASP A 33 17.03 -10.78 10.74
N PRO A 34 15.89 -11.49 10.69
CA PRO A 34 14.56 -10.90 10.68
C PRO A 34 14.25 -10.09 11.95
N LYS A 35 14.88 -10.39 13.09
CA LYS A 35 14.65 -9.64 14.35
C LYS A 35 15.27 -8.24 14.34
N LYS A 36 16.20 -7.98 13.41
CA LYS A 36 16.92 -6.70 13.29
C LYS A 36 16.42 -5.82 12.14
N ARG A 37 15.48 -6.30 11.32
CA ARG A 37 14.92 -5.55 10.18
C ARG A 37 14.19 -4.26 10.59
N TYR A 38 13.78 -4.15 11.85
CA TYR A 38 13.16 -2.92 12.37
C TYR A 38 14.08 -1.68 12.26
N HIS A 39 15.41 -1.87 12.26
CA HIS A 39 16.34 -0.76 12.09
C HIS A 39 16.13 -0.04 10.76
N ALA A 40 15.82 -0.76 9.67
CA ALA A 40 15.52 -0.16 8.37
C ALA A 40 14.27 0.74 8.43
N ALA A 41 13.23 0.30 9.16
CA ALA A 41 12.02 1.09 9.35
C ALA A 41 12.27 2.34 10.21
N VAL A 42 13.11 2.24 11.24
CA VAL A 42 13.51 3.39 12.10
C VAL A 42 14.24 4.45 11.28
N TRP A 43 15.24 4.04 10.50
CA TRP A 43 15.97 4.97 9.63
C TRP A 43 15.07 5.59 8.56
N ALA A 44 14.21 4.79 7.92
CA ALA A 44 13.23 5.31 6.95
C ALA A 44 12.32 6.37 7.59
N GLY A 45 11.82 6.12 8.80
CA GLY A 45 11.03 7.09 9.56
C GLY A 45 11.81 8.38 9.88
N LEU A 46 13.06 8.26 10.30
CA LEU A 46 13.92 9.42 10.60
C LEU A 46 14.18 10.28 9.35
N PHE A 47 14.45 9.66 8.20
CA PHE A 47 14.61 10.36 6.94
C PHE A 47 13.30 11.01 6.50
N TYR A 48 12.16 10.35 6.65
CA TYR A 48 10.86 10.96 6.36
C TYR A 48 10.54 12.16 7.25
N LEU A 49 10.86 12.10 8.55
CA LEU A 49 10.71 13.25 9.45
C LEU A 49 11.63 14.40 9.04
N SER A 50 12.89 14.10 8.74
CA SER A 50 13.88 15.10 8.28
C SER A 50 13.43 15.77 6.99
N CYS A 51 12.97 14.99 6.00
CA CYS A 51 12.38 15.52 4.76
C CYS A 51 11.09 16.30 5.03
N GLY A 52 10.27 15.86 5.99
CA GLY A 52 9.03 16.53 6.38
C GLY A 52 9.27 17.94 6.93
N LEU A 53 10.35 18.17 7.68
CA LEU A 53 10.76 19.50 8.12
C LEU A 53 11.05 20.44 6.94
N GLY A 54 11.61 19.91 5.85
CA GLY A 54 11.81 20.61 4.58
C GLY A 54 10.60 20.56 3.63
N GLY A 55 9.45 20.07 4.07
CA GLY A 55 8.32 19.72 3.21
C GLY A 55 7.80 20.90 2.38
N ALA A 56 7.77 22.11 2.94
CA ALA A 56 7.34 23.31 2.21
C ALA A 56 8.25 23.61 1.01
N ALA A 57 9.57 23.50 1.17
CA ALA A 57 10.52 23.69 0.08
C ALA A 57 10.40 22.60 -0.99
N LEU A 58 10.19 21.34 -0.56
CA LEU A 58 9.96 20.22 -1.46
C LEU A 58 8.68 20.41 -2.29
N ILE A 59 7.57 20.81 -1.67
CA ILE A 59 6.32 21.08 -2.38
C ILE A 59 6.51 22.19 -3.42
N GLN A 60 7.18 23.28 -3.05
CA GLN A 60 7.46 24.38 -3.99
C GLN A 60 8.34 23.95 -5.16
N PHE A 61 9.33 23.09 -4.90
CA PHE A 61 10.18 22.51 -5.93
C PHE A 61 9.36 21.67 -6.93
N PHE A 62 8.44 20.82 -6.45
CA PHE A 62 7.56 20.05 -7.32
C PHE A 62 6.56 20.93 -8.08
N LEU A 63 6.03 21.99 -7.45
CA LEU A 63 5.11 22.93 -8.13
C LEU A 63 5.77 23.72 -9.27
N ALA A 64 7.11 23.88 -9.25
CA ALA A 64 7.86 24.48 -10.34
C ALA A 64 8.05 23.55 -11.56
N MET A 65 7.75 22.26 -11.42
CA MET A 65 7.90 21.27 -12.48
C MET A 65 6.61 21.10 -13.31
N PRO A 66 6.71 20.74 -14.61
CA PRO A 66 5.54 20.38 -15.41
C PRO A 66 4.81 19.16 -14.83
N LYS A 67 3.47 19.23 -14.77
CA LYS A 67 2.61 18.12 -14.29
C LYS A 67 2.94 16.75 -14.92
N PRO A 68 3.20 16.64 -16.24
CA PRO A 68 3.54 15.34 -16.84
C PRO A 68 4.82 14.72 -16.29
N PHE A 69 5.80 15.53 -15.89
CA PHE A 69 7.07 15.05 -15.35
C PHE A 69 6.90 14.44 -13.95
N ILE A 70 6.11 15.10 -13.10
CA ILE A 70 5.77 14.61 -11.76
C ILE A 70 5.02 13.27 -11.88
N ALA A 71 4.04 13.20 -12.79
CA ALA A 71 3.27 11.98 -13.04
C ALA A 71 4.16 10.83 -13.54
N ALA A 72 5.13 11.11 -14.42
CA ALA A 72 6.06 10.11 -14.92
C ALA A 72 6.96 9.55 -13.81
N ILE A 73 7.57 10.41 -12.98
CA ILE A 73 8.42 9.96 -11.87
C ILE A 73 7.60 9.20 -10.82
N ALA A 74 6.42 9.71 -10.46
CA ALA A 74 5.53 9.03 -9.52
C ALA A 74 5.11 7.66 -10.06
N GLY A 75 4.77 7.57 -11.35
CA GLY A 75 4.44 6.32 -12.02
C GLY A 75 5.61 5.33 -11.97
N LEU A 76 6.81 5.75 -12.38
CA LEU A 76 8.02 4.93 -12.33
C LEU A 76 8.34 4.41 -10.93
N ALA A 77 8.18 5.27 -9.91
CA ALA A 77 8.38 4.89 -8.50
C ALA A 77 7.37 3.83 -8.04
N LEU A 78 6.14 3.82 -8.58
CA LEU A 78 5.10 2.86 -8.24
C LEU A 78 5.24 1.50 -8.96
N ILE A 79 5.94 1.42 -10.09
CA ILE A 79 6.07 0.16 -10.87
C ILE A 79 6.61 -0.98 -10.01
N GLY A 80 7.70 -0.74 -9.26
CA GLY A 80 8.32 -1.76 -8.43
C GLY A 80 7.36 -2.29 -7.35
N THR A 81 6.64 -1.37 -6.70
CA THR A 81 5.64 -1.71 -5.69
C THR A 81 4.46 -2.51 -6.26
N ILE A 82 3.94 -2.11 -7.43
CA ILE A 82 2.85 -2.82 -8.09
C ILE A 82 3.28 -4.24 -8.46
N SER A 83 4.49 -4.39 -9.01
CA SER A 83 5.07 -5.69 -9.36
C SER A 83 5.17 -6.62 -8.15
N GLN A 84 5.71 -6.12 -7.03
CA GLN A 84 5.80 -6.89 -5.79
C GLN A 84 4.41 -7.27 -5.24
N SER A 85 3.46 -6.34 -5.29
CA SER A 85 2.09 -6.56 -4.80
C SER A 85 1.37 -7.64 -5.62
N PHE A 86 1.52 -7.62 -6.94
CA PHE A 86 0.99 -8.68 -7.80
C PHE A 86 1.69 -10.02 -7.59
N GLY A 87 3.02 -10.02 -7.45
CA GLY A 87 3.78 -11.22 -7.14
C GLY A 87 3.27 -11.91 -5.87
N GLN A 88 3.00 -11.14 -4.81
CA GLN A 88 2.43 -11.67 -3.57
C GLN A 88 0.96 -12.09 -3.73
N ALA A 89 0.12 -11.26 -4.33
CA ALA A 89 -1.31 -11.51 -4.49
C ALA A 89 -1.62 -12.75 -5.35
N PHE A 90 -0.79 -13.04 -6.35
CA PHE A 90 -0.94 -14.20 -7.24
C PHE A 90 -0.01 -15.37 -6.91
N SER A 91 0.70 -15.33 -5.78
CA SER A 91 1.63 -16.39 -5.39
C SER A 91 0.92 -17.73 -5.20
N GLU A 92 -0.18 -17.74 -4.44
CA GLU A 92 -0.95 -18.93 -4.08
C GLU A 92 -2.00 -19.28 -5.14
N PRO A 93 -1.89 -20.43 -5.86
CA PRO A 93 -2.83 -20.81 -6.92
C PRO A 93 -4.29 -20.83 -6.46
N ALA A 94 -4.57 -21.26 -5.23
CA ALA A 94 -5.91 -21.34 -4.67
C ALA A 94 -6.58 -19.97 -4.45
N HIS A 95 -5.83 -18.86 -4.49
CA HIS A 95 -6.34 -17.51 -4.22
C HIS A 95 -6.22 -16.55 -5.40
N ARG A 96 -5.64 -17.01 -6.52
CA ARG A 96 -5.44 -16.18 -7.72
C ARG A 96 -6.73 -15.60 -8.26
N GLU A 97 -7.78 -16.40 -8.37
CA GLU A 97 -9.08 -15.96 -8.87
C GLU A 97 -9.67 -14.89 -7.96
N SER A 98 -9.70 -15.11 -6.64
CA SER A 98 -10.15 -14.10 -5.68
C SER A 98 -9.35 -12.79 -5.74
N ALA A 99 -8.02 -12.86 -5.93
CA ALA A 99 -7.16 -11.70 -6.08
C ALA A 99 -7.45 -10.94 -7.39
N LEU A 100 -7.71 -11.65 -8.49
CA LEU A 100 -8.11 -11.04 -9.77
C LEU A 100 -9.44 -10.30 -9.64
N PHE A 101 -10.46 -10.92 -9.04
CA PHE A 101 -11.75 -10.25 -8.82
C PHE A 101 -11.62 -9.02 -7.92
N ALA A 102 -10.83 -9.10 -6.84
CA ALA A 102 -10.55 -7.97 -5.98
C ALA A 102 -9.88 -6.81 -6.74
N PHE A 103 -8.89 -7.13 -7.57
CA PHE A 103 -8.17 -6.16 -8.39
C PHE A 103 -9.08 -5.51 -9.43
N LEU A 104 -9.81 -6.30 -10.22
CA LEU A 104 -10.69 -5.80 -11.27
C LEU A 104 -11.82 -4.94 -10.69
N ALA A 105 -12.44 -5.36 -9.60
CA ALA A 105 -13.47 -4.58 -8.91
C ALA A 105 -12.91 -3.27 -8.35
N THR A 106 -11.69 -3.28 -7.79
CA THR A 106 -11.03 -2.04 -7.33
C THR A 106 -10.67 -1.11 -8.50
N ALA A 107 -10.11 -1.67 -9.58
CA ALA A 107 -9.68 -0.95 -10.77
C ALA A 107 -10.84 -0.38 -11.59
N SER A 108 -12.03 -0.95 -11.47
CA SER A 108 -13.24 -0.45 -12.13
C SER A 108 -13.63 0.98 -11.76
N GLY A 109 -13.14 1.47 -10.60
CA GLY A 109 -13.49 2.81 -10.10
C GLY A 109 -14.95 2.96 -9.64
N ILE A 110 -15.71 1.86 -9.55
CA ILE A 110 -17.10 1.88 -9.09
C ILE A 110 -17.15 2.39 -7.65
N SER A 111 -17.81 3.52 -7.45
CA SER A 111 -18.11 4.08 -6.14
C SER A 111 -19.61 3.96 -5.89
N LEU A 112 -19.98 3.20 -4.86
CA LEU A 112 -21.37 3.03 -4.43
C LEU A 112 -21.51 3.61 -3.02
N PHE A 113 -22.59 4.33 -2.77
CA PHE A 113 -22.88 4.94 -1.46
C PHE A 113 -21.79 5.88 -0.92
N ASN A 114 -21.09 6.63 -1.80
CA ASN A 114 -19.92 7.44 -1.45
C ASN A 114 -18.72 6.66 -0.86
N ILE A 115 -18.74 5.32 -0.97
CA ILE A 115 -17.62 4.46 -0.58
C ILE A 115 -16.83 4.12 -1.84
N GLY A 116 -15.53 4.43 -1.81
CA GLY A 116 -14.62 4.19 -2.95
C GLY A 116 -14.47 2.72 -3.32
N SER A 117 -14.01 2.49 -4.56
CA SER A 117 -13.91 1.16 -5.17
C SER A 117 -13.02 0.16 -4.40
N ALA A 118 -12.03 0.65 -3.65
CA ALA A 118 -11.13 -0.21 -2.86
C ALA A 118 -11.88 -1.06 -1.82
N PHE A 119 -12.94 -0.52 -1.20
CA PHE A 119 -13.75 -1.27 -0.24
C PHE A 119 -14.56 -2.36 -0.94
N TRP A 120 -15.25 -2.00 -2.02
CA TRP A 120 -16.07 -2.93 -2.79
C TRP A 120 -15.23 -4.01 -3.45
N GLY A 121 -14.04 -3.67 -3.94
CA GLY A 121 -13.09 -4.64 -4.47
C GLY A 121 -12.62 -5.64 -3.43
N LEU A 122 -12.28 -5.18 -2.22
CA LEU A 122 -11.94 -6.08 -1.11
C LEU A 122 -13.12 -7.00 -0.75
N LEU A 123 -14.34 -6.46 -0.66
CA LEU A 123 -15.54 -7.23 -0.34
C LEU A 123 -15.82 -8.29 -1.41
N CYS A 124 -15.78 -7.93 -2.69
CA CYS A 124 -15.91 -8.86 -3.81
C CYS A 124 -14.85 -9.96 -3.76
N GLY A 125 -13.59 -9.59 -3.54
CA GLY A 125 -12.49 -10.55 -3.40
C GLY A 125 -12.70 -11.55 -2.26
N LEU A 126 -13.16 -11.08 -1.10
CA LEU A 126 -13.46 -11.93 0.06
C LEU A 126 -14.64 -12.87 -0.21
N ILE A 127 -15.72 -12.39 -0.81
CA ILE A 127 -16.88 -13.22 -1.18
C ILE A 127 -16.44 -14.34 -2.12
N VAL A 128 -15.68 -13.98 -3.17
CA VAL A 128 -15.16 -14.94 -4.15
C VAL A 128 -14.22 -15.95 -3.48
N HIS A 129 -13.34 -15.49 -2.59
CA HIS A 129 -12.45 -16.37 -1.83
C HIS A 129 -13.22 -17.40 -1.00
N HIS A 130 -14.28 -16.98 -0.29
CA HIS A 130 -15.09 -17.89 0.51
C HIS A 130 -15.89 -18.89 -0.33
N LEU A 131 -16.43 -18.47 -1.48
CA LEU A 131 -17.15 -19.35 -2.40
C LEU A 131 -16.24 -20.44 -2.95
N PHE A 132 -15.04 -20.09 -3.45
CA PHE A 132 -14.10 -21.06 -3.99
C PHE A 132 -13.49 -21.97 -2.92
N ARG A 133 -13.27 -21.46 -1.69
CA ARG A 133 -12.84 -22.29 -0.57
C ARG A 133 -13.89 -23.34 -0.19
N SER A 134 -15.17 -22.99 -0.22
CA SER A 134 -16.27 -23.91 0.08
C SER A 134 -16.48 -24.98 -1.00
N ALA A 135 -16.08 -24.72 -2.24
CA ALA A 135 -16.17 -25.69 -3.35
C ALA A 135 -15.04 -26.74 -3.31
N ASN A 136 -13.92 -26.44 -2.66
CA ASN A 136 -12.73 -27.30 -2.58
C ASN A 136 -12.58 -28.09 -1.26
N THR A 137 -13.61 -28.12 -0.40
CA THR A 137 -13.63 -29.03 0.76
C THR A 137 -13.93 -30.47 0.28
N PRO A 138 -12.96 -31.40 0.30
CA PRO A 138 -13.24 -32.80 0.02
C PRO A 138 -14.08 -33.36 1.18
N THR A 139 -15.25 -33.89 0.85
CA THR A 139 -16.02 -34.81 1.71
C THR A 139 -15.28 -36.14 1.84
#